data_AF-A0A969FV83-F1
#
_entry.id   AF-A0A969FV83-F1
#
_cell.length_a   1.000
_cell.length_b   1.000
_cell.length_c   1.000
_cell.angle_alpha   90.00
_cell.angle_beta   90.00
_cell.angle_gamma   90.00
#
_symmetry.space_group_name_H-M   'P 1'
#
loop_
_entity.id
_entity.type
_entity.pdbx_description
1 polymer ?
#
loop_
_entity_poly.entity_id
_entity_poly.type
_entity_poly.pdbx_seq_one_letter_code
_entity_poly.pdbx_strand_id
1 'polypeptide(L)'
;AWPALAATALSGALVAVLRPLMPALAVRLGVPLDTRTGGWLLLIMAVAFGMRLGGRLYPWSMWGDISYHTNRFIDTLGLGKVYLLSAHRGVNFPYPPGPYLTIAPLLLLFPDLRLLLQVVAALADTMGAALVYAIAARGIPARWQTGYLQTTALLAAAGYVFTAAGLMLTWWSFDTYIYTQCATLVLVAALIFAGTDPPTPSVLSRLSPASWALVLSLLITGVFLGHLGFLINTTLTGGLLLTLTWLTAWRGNQRARTARWPLTFAALGAGGVAGLFFYSAYAWLLIPQIRALVAGGVRGVSERSPTSPDLLWQVLWEAGLVQHFGFFPLLLIPAGLWVLWKRGRASGQQHVLLALMGCSLLVSAWFAIMPFLTLSTIVTRWLTFSAWAVSIGAALAFRLVWRSGRAGQLAALAMAGFVGWNTITFWIEPMLWRTRPPEPF
;
A
#
# COMPACT_ATOMS: atom_id res chain seq x y z
N ALA A 1 19.55 -17.69 18.09
CA ALA A 1 18.94 -18.88 17.46
C ALA A 1 17.41 -18.86 17.53
N TRP A 2 16.80 -18.68 18.71
CA TRP A 2 15.33 -18.71 18.87
C TRP A 2 14.51 -17.80 17.92
N PRO A 3 14.85 -16.51 17.69
CA PRO A 3 14.08 -15.64 16.80
C PRO A 3 14.02 -16.15 15.35
N ALA A 4 15.15 -16.65 14.86
CA ALA A 4 15.25 -17.20 13.51
C ALA A 4 14.40 -18.48 13.38
N LEU A 5 14.48 -19.38 14.37
CA LEU A 5 13.67 -20.60 14.39
C LEU A 5 12.17 -20.29 14.44
N ALA A 6 11.74 -19.33 15.28
CA ALA A 6 10.35 -18.90 15.37
C ALA A 6 9.85 -18.28 14.07
N ALA A 7 10.62 -17.38 13.47
CA ALA A 7 10.28 -16.78 12.18
C ALA A 7 10.20 -17.83 11.06
N THR A 8 11.16 -18.76 10.99
CA THR A 8 11.14 -19.86 10.01
C THR A 8 9.94 -20.79 10.22
N ALA A 9 9.64 -21.18 11.46
CA ALA A 9 8.49 -22.03 11.78
C ALA A 9 7.17 -21.36 11.38
N LEU A 10 6.99 -20.08 11.70
CA LEU A 10 5.79 -19.31 11.34
C LEU A 10 5.70 -19.05 9.83
N SER A 11 6.81 -18.82 9.13
CA SER A 11 6.84 -18.81 7.66
C SER A 11 6.42 -20.16 7.08
N GLY A 12 6.87 -21.27 7.67
CA GLY A 12 6.45 -22.62 7.27
C GLY A 12 4.96 -22.86 7.47
N ALA A 13 4.41 -22.45 8.62
CA ALA A 13 2.98 -22.52 8.90
C ALA A 13 2.17 -21.65 7.92
N LEU A 14 2.63 -20.44 7.63
CA LEU A 14 2.03 -19.56 6.62
C LEU A 14 1.97 -20.25 5.25
N VAL A 15 3.07 -20.85 4.80
CA VAL A 15 3.10 -21.59 3.53
C VAL A 15 2.17 -22.79 3.55
N ALA A 16 2.13 -23.55 4.65
CA ALA A 16 1.26 -24.72 4.78
C ALA A 16 -0.23 -24.34 4.66
N VAL A 17 -0.63 -23.20 5.23
CA VAL A 17 -1.99 -22.68 5.13
C VAL A 17 -2.27 -22.09 3.75
N LEU A 18 -1.35 -21.29 3.19
CA LEU A 18 -1.57 -20.60 1.92
C LEU A 18 -1.48 -21.53 0.70
N ARG A 19 -0.70 -22.61 0.77
CA ARG A 19 -0.52 -23.56 -0.35
C ARG A 19 -1.84 -24.13 -0.89
N PRO A 20 -2.78 -24.63 -0.06
CA PRO A 20 -4.09 -25.05 -0.53
C PRO A 20 -5.05 -23.88 -0.79
N LEU A 21 -4.97 -22.80 -0.01
CA LEU A 21 -5.93 -21.68 -0.10
C LEU A 21 -5.70 -20.79 -1.34
N MET A 22 -4.45 -20.51 -1.70
CA MET A 22 -4.13 -19.58 -2.78
C MET A 22 -4.66 -20.03 -4.15
N PRO A 23 -4.47 -21.29 -4.59
CA PRO A 23 -5.06 -21.75 -5.85
C PRO A 23 -6.59 -21.68 -5.84
N ALA A 24 -7.23 -22.06 -4.72
CA ALA A 24 -8.69 -22.00 -4.58
C ALA A 24 -9.23 -20.56 -4.68
N LEU A 25 -8.56 -19.61 -4.01
CA LEU A 25 -8.90 -18.20 -4.08
C LEU A 25 -8.62 -17.63 -5.48
N ALA A 26 -7.50 -17.98 -6.10
CA ALA A 26 -7.15 -17.52 -7.45
C ALA A 26 -8.21 -17.94 -8.47
N VAL A 27 -8.69 -19.19 -8.41
CA VAL A 27 -9.81 -19.68 -9.25
C VAL A 27 -11.10 -18.88 -8.97
N ARG A 28 -11.50 -18.73 -7.71
CA ARG A 28 -12.73 -18.00 -7.34
C ARG A 28 -12.72 -16.53 -7.77
N LEU A 29 -11.54 -15.92 -7.78
CA LEU A 29 -11.32 -14.52 -8.15
C LEU A 29 -10.97 -14.34 -9.63
N GLY A 30 -10.82 -15.42 -10.40
CA GLY A 30 -10.41 -15.38 -11.81
C GLY A 30 -9.00 -14.83 -12.02
N VAL A 31 -8.10 -15.03 -11.05
CA VAL A 31 -6.69 -14.63 -11.12
C VAL A 31 -5.88 -15.79 -11.72
N PRO A 32 -5.16 -15.59 -12.83
CA PRO A 32 -4.37 -16.67 -13.44
C PRO A 32 -3.19 -17.03 -12.53
N LEU A 33 -3.16 -18.25 -12.03
CA LEU A 33 -2.09 -18.75 -11.16
C LEU A 33 -1.81 -20.22 -11.47
N ASP A 34 -0.73 -20.48 -12.20
CA ASP A 34 -0.27 -21.86 -12.42
C ASP A 34 0.53 -22.36 -11.19
N THR A 35 0.78 -23.67 -11.13
CA THR A 35 1.48 -24.29 -9.99
C THR A 35 2.87 -23.73 -9.76
N ARG A 36 3.62 -23.44 -10.83
CA ARG A 36 5.00 -22.94 -10.74
C ARG A 36 5.02 -21.51 -10.20
N THR A 37 4.17 -20.67 -10.75
CA THR A 37 3.97 -19.28 -10.37
C THR A 37 3.45 -19.18 -8.94
N GLY A 38 2.52 -20.07 -8.56
CA GLY A 38 2.05 -20.23 -7.19
C GLY A 38 3.18 -20.57 -6.22
N GLY A 39 4.07 -21.50 -6.60
CA GLY A 39 5.26 -21.84 -5.81
C GLY A 39 6.20 -20.65 -5.58
N TRP A 40 6.48 -19.86 -6.63
CA TRP A 40 7.30 -18.64 -6.51
C TRP A 40 6.63 -17.56 -5.67
N LEU A 41 5.31 -17.35 -5.82
CA LEU A 41 4.58 -16.37 -5.03
C LEU A 41 4.58 -16.77 -3.54
N LEU A 42 4.37 -18.05 -3.23
CA LEU A 42 4.49 -18.57 -1.86
C LEU A 42 5.88 -18.37 -1.29
N LEU A 43 6.94 -18.59 -2.09
CA LEU A 43 8.32 -18.34 -1.66
C LEU A 43 8.55 -16.85 -1.37
N ILE A 44 8.12 -15.95 -2.26
CA ILE A 44 8.20 -14.50 -2.06
C ILE A 44 7.52 -14.13 -0.74
N MET A 45 6.31 -14.63 -0.50
CA MET A 45 5.57 -14.37 0.73
C MET A 45 6.28 -14.94 1.97
N ALA A 46 6.78 -16.17 1.91
CA ALA A 46 7.46 -16.81 3.04
C ALA A 46 8.74 -16.07 3.45
N VAL A 47 9.53 -15.66 2.47
CA VAL A 47 10.76 -14.87 2.69
C VAL A 47 10.41 -13.49 3.21
N ALA A 48 9.41 -12.82 2.60
CA ALA A 48 8.98 -11.51 3.05
C ALA A 48 8.49 -11.54 4.51
N PHE A 49 7.62 -12.48 4.85
CA PHE A 49 7.12 -12.66 6.21
C PHE A 49 8.26 -12.95 7.20
N GLY A 50 9.17 -13.85 6.83
CA GLY A 50 10.33 -14.21 7.65
C GLY A 50 11.25 -13.03 7.91
N MET A 51 11.51 -12.19 6.90
CA MET A 51 12.31 -10.97 7.07
C MET A 51 11.65 -9.96 8.02
N ARG A 52 10.32 -9.84 7.98
CA ARG A 52 9.56 -8.85 8.75
C ARG A 52 9.50 -9.25 10.21
N LEU A 53 9.12 -10.49 10.44
CA LEU A 53 8.95 -11.02 11.78
C LEU A 53 10.30 -11.33 12.41
N GLY A 54 11.21 -11.98 11.69
CA GLY A 54 12.54 -12.33 12.18
C GLY A 54 13.35 -11.11 12.59
N GLY A 55 13.24 -10.01 11.84
CA GLY A 55 13.83 -8.74 12.22
C GLY A 55 13.31 -8.20 13.56
N ARG A 56 12.00 -8.24 13.78
CA ARG A 56 11.35 -7.73 15.01
C ARG A 56 11.51 -8.63 16.24
N LEU A 57 11.67 -9.94 16.03
CA LEU A 57 11.92 -10.90 17.11
C LEU A 57 13.37 -10.88 17.59
N TYR A 58 14.29 -10.24 16.85
CA TYR A 58 15.68 -10.16 17.25
C TYR A 58 15.83 -9.25 18.48
N PRO A 59 16.42 -9.70 19.61
CA PRO A 59 16.34 -8.96 20.88
C PRO A 59 17.03 -7.59 20.86
N TRP A 60 17.96 -7.40 19.92
CA TRP A 60 18.70 -6.15 19.77
C TRP A 60 18.19 -5.27 18.64
N SER A 61 17.14 -5.66 17.93
CA SER A 61 16.59 -4.82 16.87
C SER A 61 16.07 -3.50 17.42
N MET A 62 15.92 -2.51 16.55
CA MET A 62 15.15 -1.30 16.85
C MET A 62 13.71 -1.67 17.28
N TRP A 63 13.21 -1.02 18.34
CA TRP A 63 11.90 -1.35 18.92
C TRP A 63 10.73 -0.70 18.15
N GLY A 64 11.00 0.41 17.45
CA GLY A 64 9.98 1.21 16.78
C GLY A 64 8.86 1.64 17.73
N ASP A 65 7.66 1.78 17.19
CA ASP A 65 6.45 2.20 17.89
C ASP A 65 5.63 1.04 18.49
N ILE A 66 6.21 -0.16 18.67
CA ILE A 66 5.43 -1.33 19.11
C ILE A 66 4.78 -1.13 20.48
N SER A 67 5.47 -0.49 21.42
CA SER A 67 4.90 -0.17 22.74
C SER A 67 3.79 0.87 22.64
N TYR A 68 3.92 1.82 21.72
CA TYR A 68 2.85 2.77 21.42
C TYR A 68 1.60 2.04 20.92
N HIS A 69 1.73 1.13 19.96
CA HIS A 69 0.61 0.34 19.45
C HIS A 69 -0.01 -0.58 20.51
N THR A 70 0.80 -1.16 21.38
CA THR A 70 0.33 -1.96 22.52
C THR A 70 -0.55 -1.12 23.45
N ASN A 71 -0.10 0.09 23.82
CA ASN A 71 -0.88 0.99 24.67
C ASN A 71 -2.19 1.44 23.99
N ARG A 72 -2.15 1.77 22.70
CA ARG A 72 -3.36 2.17 21.95
C ARG A 72 -4.37 1.06 21.80
N PHE A 73 -3.90 -0.17 21.65
CA PHE A 73 -4.75 -1.34 21.63
C PHE A 73 -5.46 -1.52 23.00
N ILE A 74 -4.71 -1.41 24.10
CA ILE A 74 -5.26 -1.48 25.47
C ILE A 74 -6.25 -0.34 25.73
N ASP A 75 -5.94 0.89 25.32
CA ASP A 75 -6.87 2.02 25.42
C ASP A 75 -8.18 1.70 24.68
N THR A 76 -8.08 1.16 23.47
CA THR A 76 -9.25 0.88 22.62
C THR A 76 -10.13 -0.23 23.18
N LEU A 77 -9.55 -1.41 23.46
CA LEU A 77 -10.31 -2.59 23.86
C LEU A 77 -10.46 -2.76 25.37
N GLY A 78 -9.41 -2.45 26.13
CA GLY A 78 -9.41 -2.60 27.59
C GLY A 78 -10.16 -1.47 28.28
N LEU A 79 -10.03 -0.23 27.78
CA LEU A 79 -10.65 0.95 28.38
C LEU A 79 -11.85 1.50 27.59
N GLY A 80 -12.19 0.91 26.44
CA GLY A 80 -13.29 1.37 25.58
C GLY A 80 -13.05 2.73 24.93
N LYS A 81 -11.82 3.24 24.89
CA LYS A 81 -11.48 4.54 24.34
C LYS A 81 -11.29 4.45 22.83
N VAL A 82 -12.37 4.67 22.08
CA VAL A 82 -12.32 4.67 20.61
C VAL A 82 -11.85 6.00 20.03
N TYR A 83 -12.02 7.12 20.75
CA TYR A 83 -11.57 8.45 20.32
C TYR A 83 -10.17 8.75 20.84
N LEU A 84 -9.15 8.28 20.12
CA LEU A 84 -7.75 8.48 20.46
C LEU A 84 -7.15 9.72 19.77
N LEU A 85 -6.34 10.46 20.52
CA LEU A 85 -5.48 11.52 19.99
C LEU A 85 -4.03 11.05 19.93
N SER A 86 -3.33 11.43 18.88
CA SER A 86 -1.87 11.31 18.78
C SER A 86 -1.27 12.63 18.35
N ALA A 87 0.04 12.79 18.55
CA ALA A 87 0.78 13.95 18.11
C ALA A 87 1.91 13.52 17.17
N HIS A 88 2.08 14.24 16.07
CA HIS A 88 3.21 14.05 15.16
C HIS A 88 3.88 15.41 14.98
N ARG A 89 5.13 15.52 15.44
CA ARG A 89 5.91 16.78 15.38
C ARG A 89 5.17 17.98 16.01
N GLY A 90 4.48 17.75 17.11
CA GLY A 90 3.73 18.77 17.84
C GLY A 90 2.29 18.99 17.34
N VAL A 91 1.92 18.44 16.18
CA VAL A 91 0.55 18.57 15.66
C VAL A 91 -0.30 17.41 16.15
N ASN A 92 -1.34 17.73 16.93
CA ASN A 92 -2.34 16.75 17.35
C ASN A 92 -3.20 16.31 16.17
N PHE A 93 -3.54 15.03 16.10
CA PHE A 93 -4.42 14.50 15.08
C PHE A 93 -5.27 13.33 15.61
N PRO A 94 -6.47 13.09 15.03
CA PRO A 94 -7.27 11.91 15.35
C PRO A 94 -6.49 10.64 15.01
N TYR A 95 -6.46 9.69 15.93
CA TYR A 95 -5.77 8.41 15.76
C TYR A 95 -6.79 7.27 15.61
N PRO A 96 -7.10 6.84 14.38
CA PRO A 96 -8.21 5.91 14.16
C PRO A 96 -7.99 4.53 14.79
N PRO A 97 -9.02 3.93 15.43
CA PRO A 97 -8.90 2.66 16.15
C PRO A 97 -9.12 1.42 15.26
N GLY A 98 -9.45 1.60 13.98
CA GLY A 98 -9.86 0.53 13.07
C GLY A 98 -8.92 -0.69 13.05
N PRO A 99 -7.59 -0.52 13.01
CA PRO A 99 -6.67 -1.67 13.01
C PRO A 99 -6.81 -2.50 14.29
N TYR A 100 -6.97 -1.86 15.45
CA TYR A 100 -7.11 -2.57 16.73
C TYR A 100 -8.44 -3.30 16.84
N LEU A 101 -9.52 -2.69 16.37
CA LEU A 101 -10.85 -3.30 16.34
C LEU A 101 -10.89 -4.53 15.41
N THR A 102 -10.23 -4.45 14.24
CA THR A 102 -10.16 -5.58 13.30
C THR A 102 -9.33 -6.74 13.84
N ILE A 103 -8.25 -6.44 14.57
CA ILE A 103 -7.32 -7.46 15.10
C ILE A 103 -7.86 -8.09 16.40
N ALA A 104 -8.73 -7.40 17.13
CA ALA A 104 -9.29 -7.82 18.42
C ALA A 104 -9.69 -9.30 18.50
N PRO A 105 -10.44 -9.89 17.53
CA PRO A 105 -10.88 -11.27 17.64
C PRO A 105 -9.73 -12.29 17.66
N LEU A 106 -8.55 -11.93 17.13
CA LEU A 106 -7.38 -12.81 17.08
C LEU A 106 -6.72 -13.02 18.45
N LEU A 107 -7.04 -12.19 19.45
CA LEU A 107 -6.57 -12.41 20.83
C LEU A 107 -7.07 -13.72 21.43
N LEU A 108 -8.18 -14.26 20.93
CA LEU A 108 -8.68 -15.58 21.34
C LEU A 108 -7.73 -16.73 20.95
N LEU A 109 -6.87 -16.50 19.96
CA LEU A 109 -5.90 -17.48 19.44
C LEU A 109 -4.46 -17.13 19.82
N PHE A 110 -4.18 -15.86 20.11
CA PHE A 110 -2.84 -15.34 20.41
C PHE A 110 -2.89 -14.47 21.68
N PRO A 111 -2.60 -15.03 22.87
CA PRO A 111 -2.72 -14.29 24.13
C PRO A 111 -1.64 -13.22 24.33
N ASP A 112 -0.48 -13.36 23.68
CA ASP A 112 0.56 -12.32 23.68
C ASP A 112 0.20 -11.22 22.66
N LEU A 113 -0.31 -10.10 23.17
CA LEU A 113 -0.69 -8.92 22.36
C LEU A 113 0.49 -8.37 21.55
N ARG A 114 1.69 -8.30 22.12
CA ARG A 114 2.84 -7.70 21.45
C ARG A 114 3.27 -8.58 20.27
N LEU A 115 3.30 -9.89 20.47
CA LEU A 115 3.56 -10.83 19.40
C LEU A 115 2.46 -10.80 18.34
N LEU A 116 1.18 -10.76 18.75
CA LEU A 116 0.04 -10.66 17.84
C LEU A 116 0.17 -9.45 16.91
N LEU A 117 0.44 -8.26 17.45
CA LEU A 117 0.62 -7.03 16.66
C LEU A 117 1.75 -7.19 15.63
N GLN A 118 2.89 -7.77 16.03
CA GLN A 118 4.02 -7.98 15.12
C GLN A 118 3.72 -9.01 14.03
N VAL A 119 3.07 -10.13 14.38
CA VAL A 119 2.68 -11.18 13.44
C VAL A 119 1.67 -10.66 12.44
N VAL A 120 0.65 -9.92 12.89
CA VAL A 120 -0.37 -9.35 12.01
C VAL A 120 0.22 -8.28 11.09
N ALA A 121 1.10 -7.41 11.59
CA ALA A 121 1.77 -6.43 10.74
C ALA A 121 2.64 -7.12 9.68
N ALA A 122 3.43 -8.14 10.05
CA ALA A 122 4.22 -8.93 9.11
C ALA A 122 3.35 -9.64 8.07
N LEU A 123 2.21 -10.19 8.50
CA LEU A 123 1.24 -10.84 7.62
C LEU A 123 0.61 -9.83 6.65
N ALA A 124 0.17 -8.66 7.14
CA ALA A 124 -0.45 -7.62 6.33
C ALA A 124 0.50 -7.07 5.25
N ASP A 125 1.76 -6.80 5.60
CA ASP A 125 2.79 -6.39 4.61
C ASP A 125 3.02 -7.48 3.57
N THR A 126 3.12 -8.74 4.01
CA THR A 126 3.35 -9.90 3.13
C THR A 126 2.18 -10.18 2.21
N MET A 127 0.94 -10.05 2.70
CA MET A 127 -0.27 -10.18 1.88
C MET A 127 -0.29 -9.16 0.73
N GLY A 128 0.41 -8.04 0.88
CA GLY A 128 0.64 -7.09 -0.20
C GLY A 128 1.26 -7.72 -1.45
N ALA A 129 2.15 -8.72 -1.33
CA ALA A 129 2.69 -9.45 -2.49
C ALA A 129 1.57 -10.14 -3.30
N ALA A 130 0.69 -10.86 -2.64
CA ALA A 130 -0.42 -11.57 -3.29
C ALA A 130 -1.43 -10.59 -3.89
N LEU A 131 -1.71 -9.47 -3.22
CA LEU A 131 -2.63 -8.44 -3.71
C LEU A 131 -2.04 -7.72 -4.93
N VAL A 132 -0.78 -7.31 -4.90
CA VAL A 132 -0.09 -6.69 -6.05
C VAL A 132 0.00 -7.66 -7.22
N TYR A 133 0.27 -8.95 -6.97
CA TYR A 133 0.19 -9.98 -7.99
C TYR A 133 -1.21 -10.02 -8.62
N ALA A 134 -2.27 -10.08 -7.81
CA ALA A 134 -3.64 -10.15 -8.31
C ALA A 134 -4.04 -8.90 -9.09
N ILE A 135 -3.67 -7.70 -8.61
CA ILE A 135 -3.89 -6.42 -9.29
C ILE A 135 -3.21 -6.43 -10.68
N ALA A 136 -1.93 -6.82 -10.75
CA ALA A 136 -1.19 -6.87 -12.00
C ALA A 136 -1.76 -7.94 -12.94
N ALA A 137 -2.02 -9.14 -12.45
CA ALA A 137 -2.51 -10.26 -13.24
C ALA A 137 -3.92 -10.03 -13.81
N ARG A 138 -4.74 -9.19 -13.15
CA ARG A 138 -6.09 -8.85 -13.62
C ARG A 138 -6.17 -7.55 -14.41
N GLY A 139 -5.31 -6.57 -14.08
CA GLY A 139 -5.30 -5.27 -14.72
C GLY A 139 -4.50 -5.22 -16.02
N ILE A 140 -3.49 -6.08 -16.19
CA ILE A 140 -2.74 -6.21 -17.45
C ILE A 140 -3.58 -7.02 -18.46
N PRO A 141 -3.74 -6.55 -19.72
CA PRO A 141 -4.63 -7.19 -20.68
C PRO A 141 -4.29 -8.66 -20.98
N ALA A 142 -5.32 -9.51 -21.04
CA ALA A 142 -5.19 -10.95 -21.32
C ALA A 142 -4.60 -11.31 -22.70
N ARG A 143 -4.56 -10.37 -23.67
CA ARG A 143 -3.90 -10.59 -24.97
C ARG A 143 -2.38 -10.80 -24.86
N TRP A 144 -1.82 -10.47 -23.70
CA TRP A 144 -0.43 -10.75 -23.41
C TRP A 144 -0.32 -12.23 -23.06
N GLN A 145 0.66 -12.93 -23.64
CA GLN A 145 0.88 -14.37 -23.37
C GLN A 145 0.84 -14.64 -21.86
N THR A 146 0.07 -15.64 -21.43
CA THR A 146 -0.19 -15.93 -20.00
C THR A 146 1.10 -15.99 -19.17
N GLY A 147 2.15 -16.64 -19.69
CA GLY A 147 3.44 -16.72 -19.01
C GLY A 147 4.14 -15.36 -18.86
N TYR A 148 3.97 -14.43 -19.82
CA TYR A 148 4.48 -13.07 -19.67
C TYR A 148 3.78 -12.33 -18.52
N LEU A 149 2.44 -12.43 -18.47
CA LEU A 149 1.62 -11.74 -17.49
C LEU A 149 1.93 -12.21 -16.07
N GLN A 150 1.99 -13.54 -15.87
CA GLN A 150 2.33 -14.13 -14.57
C GLN A 150 3.75 -13.78 -14.11
N THR A 151 4.73 -13.83 -15.02
CA THR A 151 6.10 -13.41 -14.70
C THR A 151 6.16 -11.93 -14.30
N THR A 152 5.43 -11.06 -15.01
CA THR A 152 5.39 -9.63 -14.70
C THR A 152 4.70 -9.38 -13.36
N ALA A 153 3.61 -10.08 -13.07
CA ALA A 153 2.91 -9.99 -11.79
C ALA A 153 3.79 -10.50 -10.62
N LEU A 154 4.58 -11.56 -10.83
CA LEU A 154 5.56 -12.02 -9.84
C LEU A 154 6.65 -10.98 -9.59
N LEU A 155 7.19 -10.37 -10.65
CA LEU A 155 8.19 -9.30 -10.52
C LEU A 155 7.62 -8.08 -9.78
N ALA A 156 6.35 -7.72 -10.05
CA ALA A 156 5.68 -6.64 -9.33
C ALA A 156 5.47 -7.00 -7.84
N ALA A 157 5.05 -8.22 -7.54
CA ALA A 157 4.91 -8.70 -6.17
C ALA A 157 6.24 -8.68 -5.42
N ALA A 158 7.31 -9.19 -6.04
CA ALA A 158 8.66 -9.18 -5.50
C ALA A 158 9.18 -7.75 -5.29
N GLY A 159 9.01 -6.86 -6.27
CA GLY A 159 9.41 -5.45 -6.16
C GLY A 159 8.67 -4.73 -5.04
N TYR A 160 7.39 -5.04 -4.83
CA TYR A 160 6.60 -4.45 -3.76
C TYR A 160 7.14 -4.80 -2.37
N VAL A 161 7.45 -6.08 -2.13
CA VAL A 161 7.90 -6.54 -0.80
C VAL A 161 9.42 -6.49 -0.60
N PHE A 162 10.23 -6.51 -1.65
CA PHE A 162 11.70 -6.49 -1.50
C PHE A 162 12.32 -5.13 -1.83
N THR A 163 11.52 -4.07 -1.82
CA THR A 163 12.04 -2.70 -1.73
C THR A 163 12.11 -2.26 -0.27
N ALA A 164 13.06 -1.39 0.04
CA ALA A 164 13.28 -0.89 1.40
C ALA A 164 12.05 -0.15 1.97
N ALA A 165 11.20 0.44 1.12
CA ALA A 165 9.99 1.16 1.52
C ALA A 165 9.11 0.39 2.53
N GLY A 166 8.81 -0.90 2.26
CA GLY A 166 8.02 -1.73 3.18
C GLY A 166 8.79 -2.15 4.45
N LEU A 167 10.11 -2.34 4.33
CA LEU A 167 10.96 -2.68 5.47
C LEU A 167 11.12 -1.53 6.45
N MET A 168 11.20 -0.29 5.98
CA MET A 168 11.26 0.89 6.84
C MET A 168 10.01 0.99 7.71
N LEU A 169 8.82 0.81 7.13
CA LEU A 169 7.56 0.75 7.89
C LEU A 169 7.60 -0.34 8.96
N THR A 170 8.19 -1.49 8.61
CA THR A 170 8.33 -2.63 9.53
C THR A 170 9.22 -2.28 10.71
N TRP A 171 10.36 -1.63 10.50
CA TRP A 171 11.32 -1.26 11.55
C TRP A 171 10.82 -0.15 12.47
N TRP A 172 10.11 0.82 11.92
CA TRP A 172 9.43 1.84 12.72
C TRP A 172 8.23 1.29 13.49
N SER A 173 7.83 0.04 13.24
CA SER A 173 6.61 -0.57 13.78
C SER A 173 5.36 0.27 13.50
N PHE A 174 5.24 0.84 12.30
CA PHE A 174 4.06 1.63 11.92
C PHE A 174 2.86 0.72 11.59
N ASP A 175 2.37 0.00 12.59
CA ASP A 175 1.46 -1.14 12.38
C ASP A 175 0.09 -0.69 11.86
N THR A 176 -0.43 0.46 12.30
CA THR A 176 -1.66 1.04 11.72
C THR A 176 -1.45 1.46 10.26
N TYR A 177 -0.26 1.93 9.90
CA TYR A 177 0.08 2.25 8.52
C TYR A 177 0.15 0.99 7.66
N ILE A 178 0.87 -0.05 8.10
CA ILE A 178 1.00 -1.34 7.39
C ILE A 178 -0.37 -1.99 7.19
N TYR A 179 -1.21 -2.02 8.23
CA TYR A 179 -2.59 -2.48 8.12
C TYR A 179 -3.36 -1.70 7.05
N THR A 180 -3.29 -0.38 7.08
CA THR A 180 -4.07 0.48 6.17
C THR A 180 -3.56 0.41 4.73
N GLN A 181 -2.26 0.21 4.56
CA GLN A 181 -1.63 -0.10 3.27
C GLN A 181 -2.22 -1.40 2.70
N CYS A 182 -2.29 -2.47 3.49
CA CYS A 182 -2.92 -3.72 3.09
C CYS A 182 -4.40 -3.53 2.75
N ALA A 183 -5.17 -2.83 3.60
CA ALA A 183 -6.58 -2.53 3.34
C ALA A 183 -6.77 -1.72 2.03
N THR A 184 -5.87 -0.78 1.75
CA THR A 184 -5.86 -0.01 0.51
C THR A 184 -5.56 -0.90 -0.69
N LEU A 185 -4.65 -1.86 -0.59
CA LEU A 185 -4.41 -2.84 -1.65
C LEU A 185 -5.63 -3.73 -1.90
N VAL A 186 -6.36 -4.13 -0.85
CA VAL A 186 -7.62 -4.85 -0.99
C VAL A 186 -8.66 -3.98 -1.73
N LEU A 187 -8.76 -2.69 -1.38
CA LEU A 187 -9.62 -1.74 -2.08
C LEU A 187 -9.23 -1.58 -3.56
N VAL A 188 -7.94 -1.40 -3.86
CA VAL A 188 -7.44 -1.30 -5.24
C VAL A 188 -7.73 -2.58 -6.02
N ALA A 189 -7.49 -3.74 -5.43
CA ALA A 189 -7.83 -5.03 -6.03
C ALA A 189 -9.34 -5.12 -6.31
N ALA A 190 -10.20 -4.76 -5.35
CA ALA A 190 -11.65 -4.74 -5.52
C ALA A 190 -12.10 -3.81 -6.66
N LEU A 191 -11.52 -2.61 -6.76
CA LEU A 191 -11.80 -1.66 -7.85
C LEU A 191 -11.37 -2.21 -9.22
N ILE A 192 -10.21 -2.88 -9.29
CA ILE A 192 -9.77 -3.59 -10.48
C ILE A 192 -10.79 -4.69 -10.81
N PHE A 193 -11.15 -5.55 -9.87
CA PHE A 193 -12.11 -6.64 -10.09
C PHE A 193 -13.48 -6.13 -10.55
N ALA A 194 -13.99 -5.04 -9.97
CA ALA A 194 -15.26 -4.42 -10.36
C ALA A 194 -15.20 -3.81 -11.77
N GLY A 195 -14.06 -3.21 -12.14
CA GLY A 195 -13.88 -2.53 -13.42
C GLY A 195 -13.42 -3.43 -14.59
N THR A 196 -13.14 -4.70 -14.33
CA THR A 196 -12.53 -5.63 -15.30
C THR A 196 -13.42 -6.83 -15.57
N ASP A 197 -13.94 -6.95 -16.79
CA ASP A 197 -14.62 -8.19 -17.24
C ASP A 197 -13.64 -9.35 -17.08
N PRO A 198 -13.93 -10.37 -16.26
CA PRO A 198 -12.97 -11.42 -16.05
C PRO A 198 -12.96 -12.35 -17.28
N PRO A 199 -11.79 -12.92 -17.65
CA PRO A 199 -11.75 -13.98 -18.66
C PRO A 199 -12.50 -15.24 -18.20
N THR A 200 -12.63 -15.43 -16.88
CA THR A 200 -13.39 -16.51 -16.23
C THR A 200 -14.34 -15.92 -15.20
N PRO A 201 -15.63 -16.28 -15.16
CA PRO A 201 -16.60 -15.70 -14.22
C PRO A 201 -16.08 -15.79 -12.77
N SER A 202 -15.84 -14.65 -12.13
CA SER A 202 -15.44 -14.61 -10.72
C SER A 202 -16.69 -14.48 -9.84
N VAL A 203 -16.61 -14.88 -8.57
CA VAL A 203 -17.71 -14.68 -7.62
C VAL A 203 -18.07 -13.18 -7.52
N LEU A 204 -17.07 -12.31 -7.59
CA LEU A 204 -17.24 -10.86 -7.55
C LEU A 204 -17.96 -10.30 -8.78
N SER A 205 -17.82 -10.93 -9.96
CA SER A 205 -18.53 -10.51 -11.17
C SER A 205 -20.05 -10.68 -11.10
N ARG A 206 -20.56 -11.44 -10.13
CA ARG A 206 -22.00 -11.68 -9.92
C ARG A 206 -22.65 -10.67 -8.98
N LEU A 207 -21.87 -9.79 -8.36
CA LEU A 207 -22.40 -8.83 -7.41
C LEU A 207 -23.24 -7.75 -8.12
N SER A 208 -24.38 -7.42 -7.53
CA SER A 208 -25.20 -6.30 -8.00
C SER A 208 -24.47 -4.96 -7.81
N PRO A 209 -24.85 -3.89 -8.54
CA PRO A 209 -24.29 -2.56 -8.33
C PRO A 209 -24.41 -2.07 -6.88
N ALA A 210 -25.50 -2.40 -6.18
CA ALA A 210 -25.71 -2.05 -4.78
C ALA A 210 -24.77 -2.83 -3.85
N SER A 211 -24.57 -4.12 -4.11
CA SER A 211 -23.62 -4.95 -3.38
C SER A 211 -22.18 -4.44 -3.55
N TRP A 212 -21.81 -4.01 -4.76
CA TRP A 212 -20.53 -3.37 -5.02
C TRP A 212 -20.37 -2.04 -4.25
N ALA A 213 -21.41 -1.20 -4.24
CA ALA A 213 -21.39 0.04 -3.46
C ALA A 213 -21.16 -0.24 -1.97
N LEU A 214 -21.84 -1.24 -1.40
CA LEU A 214 -21.69 -1.64 -0.01
C LEU A 214 -20.28 -2.16 0.29
N VAL A 215 -19.76 -3.10 -0.52
CA VAL A 215 -18.42 -3.67 -0.33
C VAL A 215 -17.36 -2.57 -0.40
N LEU A 216 -17.43 -1.69 -1.41
CA LEU A 216 -16.48 -0.59 -1.55
C LEU A 216 -16.62 0.41 -0.40
N SER A 217 -17.84 0.71 0.06
CA SER A 217 -18.08 1.57 1.22
C SER A 217 -17.39 1.02 2.48
N LEU A 218 -17.52 -0.29 2.74
CA LEU A 218 -16.88 -0.95 3.88
C LEU A 218 -15.35 -0.92 3.77
N LEU A 219 -14.80 -1.17 2.58
CA LEU A 219 -13.35 -1.12 2.34
C LEU A 219 -12.80 0.31 2.51
N ILE A 220 -13.47 1.32 1.96
CA ILE A 220 -13.07 2.73 2.11
C ILE A 220 -13.18 3.15 3.58
N THR A 221 -14.23 2.73 4.30
CA THR A 221 -14.38 2.97 5.74
C THR A 221 -13.23 2.36 6.52
N GLY A 222 -12.84 1.12 6.22
CA GLY A 222 -11.69 0.46 6.84
C GLY A 222 -10.38 1.21 6.61
N VAL A 223 -10.21 1.83 5.43
CA VAL A 223 -9.06 2.69 5.13
C VAL A 223 -9.12 4.01 5.92
N PHE A 224 -10.28 4.67 5.95
CA PHE A 224 -10.49 5.94 6.67
C PHE A 224 -10.32 5.81 8.17
N LEU A 225 -10.73 4.67 8.73
CA LEU A 225 -10.55 4.32 10.13
C LEU A 225 -9.22 3.60 10.41
N GLY A 226 -8.35 3.48 9.42
CA GLY A 226 -7.05 2.82 9.53
C GLY A 226 -5.93 3.78 9.91
N HIS A 227 -5.72 4.82 9.10
CA HIS A 227 -4.63 5.78 9.27
C HIS A 227 -4.96 7.11 8.57
N LEU A 228 -4.73 8.25 9.24
CA LEU A 228 -5.11 9.57 8.72
C LEU A 228 -4.45 9.91 7.36
N GLY A 229 -3.16 9.60 7.20
CA GLY A 229 -2.47 9.80 5.92
C GLY A 229 -3.11 9.04 4.75
N PHE A 230 -3.67 7.85 5.01
CA PHE A 230 -4.39 7.07 4.01
C PHE A 230 -5.80 7.59 3.77
N LEU A 231 -6.47 8.15 4.78
CA LEU A 231 -7.72 8.88 4.55
C LEU A 231 -7.50 9.98 3.51
N ILE A 232 -6.47 10.81 3.69
CA ILE A 232 -6.17 11.92 2.79
C ILE A 232 -5.83 11.38 1.39
N ASN A 233 -4.88 10.44 1.29
CA ASN A 233 -4.44 9.89 0.01
C ASN A 233 -5.57 9.17 -0.75
N THR A 234 -6.38 8.39 -0.06
CA THR A 234 -7.52 7.67 -0.65
C THR A 234 -8.66 8.60 -1.01
N THR A 235 -8.91 9.66 -0.23
CA THR A 235 -9.91 10.68 -0.59
C THR A 235 -9.52 11.41 -1.87
N LEU A 236 -8.26 11.84 -2.00
CA LEU A 236 -7.76 12.51 -3.20
C LEU A 236 -7.76 11.58 -4.41
N THR A 237 -7.25 10.34 -4.25
CA THR A 237 -7.22 9.35 -5.32
C THR A 237 -8.63 8.96 -5.75
N GLY A 238 -9.52 8.70 -4.79
CA GLY A 238 -10.93 8.36 -5.01
C GLY A 238 -11.70 9.50 -5.67
N GLY A 239 -11.46 10.75 -5.25
CA GLY A 239 -12.02 11.94 -5.86
C GLY A 239 -11.62 12.09 -7.33
N LEU A 240 -10.32 11.98 -7.64
CA LEU A 240 -9.83 12.00 -9.02
C LEU A 240 -10.42 10.87 -9.86
N LEU A 241 -10.46 9.65 -9.32
CA LEU A 241 -11.05 8.50 -10.01
C LEU A 241 -12.55 8.70 -10.27
N LEU A 242 -13.28 9.25 -9.30
CA LEU A 242 -14.68 9.54 -9.42
C LEU A 242 -14.93 10.61 -10.49
N THR A 243 -14.15 11.69 -10.49
CA THR A 243 -14.20 12.72 -11.53
C THR A 243 -13.95 12.12 -12.92
N LEU A 244 -12.90 11.31 -13.09
CA LEU A 244 -12.62 10.62 -14.35
C LEU A 244 -13.77 9.70 -14.77
N THR A 245 -14.37 8.98 -13.82
CA THR A 245 -15.51 8.10 -14.09
C THR A 245 -16.73 8.91 -14.55
N TRP A 246 -17.05 10.02 -13.91
CA TRP A 246 -18.16 10.88 -14.32
C TRP A 246 -17.92 11.51 -15.70
N LEU A 247 -16.74 12.06 -15.95
CA LEU A 247 -16.37 12.65 -17.24
C LEU A 247 -16.45 11.61 -18.38
N THR A 248 -15.95 10.40 -18.15
CA THR A 248 -16.01 9.33 -19.15
C THR A 248 -17.42 8.79 -19.35
N ALA A 249 -18.26 8.75 -18.30
CA ALA A 249 -19.67 8.39 -18.39
C ALA A 249 -20.48 9.40 -19.21
N TRP A 250 -20.21 10.69 -19.03
CA TRP A 250 -20.80 11.77 -19.82
C TRP A 250 -20.41 11.68 -21.29
N ARG A 251 -19.16 11.28 -21.59
CA ARG A 251 -18.68 11.01 -22.96
C ARG A 251 -19.21 9.70 -23.56
N GLY A 252 -20.16 9.02 -22.91
CA GLY A 252 -20.84 7.86 -23.48
C GLY A 252 -20.20 6.51 -23.16
N ASN A 253 -19.15 6.44 -22.33
CA ASN A 253 -18.57 5.15 -21.97
C ASN A 253 -19.52 4.34 -21.07
N GLN A 254 -20.00 3.20 -21.57
CA GLN A 254 -21.00 2.39 -20.89
C GLN A 254 -20.53 1.85 -19.53
N ARG A 255 -19.27 1.44 -19.40
CA ARG A 255 -18.73 0.95 -18.12
C ARG A 255 -18.63 2.06 -17.08
N ALA A 256 -18.22 3.26 -17.50
CA ALA A 256 -18.20 4.41 -16.61
C ALA A 256 -19.62 4.79 -16.15
N ARG A 257 -20.62 4.67 -17.03
CA ARG A 257 -22.04 4.89 -16.70
C ARG A 257 -22.57 3.91 -15.66
N THR A 258 -22.16 2.65 -15.71
CA THR A 258 -22.56 1.64 -14.71
C THR A 258 -21.80 1.80 -13.40
N ALA A 259 -20.54 2.22 -13.44
CA ALA A 259 -19.69 2.34 -12.26
C ALA A 259 -19.89 3.65 -11.46
N ARG A 260 -20.30 4.75 -12.09
CA ARG A 260 -20.36 6.08 -11.45
C ARG A 260 -21.20 6.11 -10.18
N TRP A 261 -22.37 5.46 -10.19
CA TRP A 261 -23.28 5.50 -9.05
C TRP A 261 -22.81 4.62 -7.90
N PRO A 262 -22.43 3.34 -8.11
CA PRO A 262 -21.83 2.53 -7.06
C PRO A 262 -20.61 3.19 -6.40
N LEU A 263 -19.72 3.81 -7.19
CA LEU A 263 -18.55 4.51 -6.66
C LEU A 263 -18.94 5.76 -5.86
N THR A 264 -19.91 6.55 -6.36
CA THR A 264 -20.42 7.72 -5.63
C THR A 264 -21.03 7.32 -4.30
N PHE A 265 -21.92 6.32 -4.29
CA PHE A 265 -22.56 5.84 -3.06
C PHE A 265 -21.56 5.18 -2.10
N ALA A 266 -20.54 4.49 -2.60
CA ALA A 266 -19.48 3.96 -1.76
C ALA A 266 -18.69 5.08 -1.07
N ALA A 267 -18.32 6.14 -1.80
CA ALA A 267 -17.61 7.28 -1.25
C ALA A 267 -18.46 8.06 -0.23
N LEU A 268 -19.73 8.31 -0.56
CA LEU A 268 -20.67 8.98 0.35
C LEU A 268 -20.96 8.14 1.60
N GLY A 269 -21.16 6.84 1.44
CA GLY A 269 -21.41 5.92 2.54
C GLY A 269 -20.21 5.87 3.50
N ALA A 270 -19.00 5.69 2.97
CA ALA A 270 -17.79 5.64 3.78
C ALA A 270 -17.46 6.98 4.43
N GLY A 271 -17.59 8.08 3.68
CA GLY A 271 -17.42 9.44 4.19
C GLY A 271 -18.45 9.78 5.27
N GLY A 272 -19.71 9.36 5.09
CA GLY A 272 -20.77 9.49 6.08
C GLY A 272 -20.46 8.70 7.35
N VAL A 273 -20.11 7.41 7.24
CA VAL A 273 -19.78 6.58 8.40
C VAL A 273 -18.56 7.12 9.15
N ALA A 274 -17.42 7.29 8.48
CA ALA A 274 -16.21 7.76 9.15
C ALA A 274 -16.35 9.22 9.63
N GLY A 275 -16.95 10.08 8.81
CA GLY A 275 -17.15 11.50 9.10
C GLY A 275 -18.08 11.72 10.28
N LEU A 276 -19.26 11.11 10.27
CA LEU A 276 -20.29 11.33 11.29
C LEU A 276 -19.98 10.63 12.61
N PHE A 277 -19.43 9.40 12.58
CA PHE A 277 -19.24 8.62 13.81
C PHE A 277 -17.84 8.77 14.43
N PHE A 278 -16.82 9.08 13.63
CA PHE A 278 -15.44 9.20 14.13
C PHE A 278 -14.90 10.62 14.06
N TYR A 279 -14.79 11.21 12.87
CA TYR A 279 -14.09 12.48 12.68
C TYR A 279 -14.87 13.70 13.22
N SER A 280 -16.20 13.62 13.33
CA SER A 280 -17.05 14.65 13.95
C SER A 280 -16.67 14.95 15.40
N ALA A 281 -16.26 13.93 16.16
CA ALA A 281 -15.79 14.07 17.55
C ALA A 281 -14.52 14.92 17.67
N TYR A 282 -13.81 15.13 16.55
CA TYR A 282 -12.60 15.95 16.47
C TYR A 282 -12.83 17.26 15.71
N ALA A 283 -14.08 17.68 15.48
CA ALA A 283 -14.36 18.94 14.79
C ALA A 283 -13.68 20.13 15.49
N TRP A 284 -13.63 20.12 16.82
CA TRP A 284 -12.92 21.12 17.62
C TRP A 284 -11.42 21.22 17.33
N LEU A 285 -10.80 20.12 16.87
CA LEU A 285 -9.39 20.06 16.50
C LEU A 285 -9.19 20.36 15.01
N LEU A 286 -10.02 19.75 14.16
CA LEU A 286 -9.88 19.80 12.70
C LEU A 286 -10.25 21.17 12.13
N ILE A 287 -11.29 21.83 12.66
CA ILE A 287 -11.73 23.14 12.14
C ILE A 287 -10.63 24.20 12.32
N PRO A 288 -10.01 24.38 13.52
CA PRO A 288 -8.88 25.29 13.67
C PRO A 288 -7.70 24.94 12.76
N GLN A 289 -7.35 23.66 12.63
CA GLN A 289 -6.25 23.23 11.75
C GLN A 289 -6.53 23.54 10.28
N ILE A 290 -7.77 23.35 9.80
CA ILE A 290 -8.15 23.74 8.44
C ILE A 290 -8.05 25.25 8.26
N ARG A 291 -8.52 26.05 9.24
CA ARG A 291 -8.38 27.53 9.19
C ARG A 291 -6.91 27.94 9.15
N ALA A 292 -6.07 27.32 9.97
CA ALA A 292 -4.63 27.58 9.99
C ALA A 292 -3.94 27.17 8.68
N LEU A 293 -4.36 26.04 8.08
CA LEU A 293 -3.91 25.59 6.77
C LEU A 293 -4.28 26.59 5.66
N VAL A 294 -5.51 27.12 5.69
CA VAL A 294 -5.97 28.12 4.70
C VAL A 294 -5.25 29.45 4.88
N ALA A 295 -5.01 29.88 6.12
CA ALA A 295 -4.39 31.18 6.41
C ALA A 295 -2.87 31.19 6.18
N GLY A 296 -2.17 30.12 6.57
CA GLY A 296 -0.70 30.08 6.60
C GLY A 296 -0.07 28.89 5.85
N GLY A 297 -0.86 28.11 5.11
CA GLY A 297 -0.42 26.85 4.54
C GLY A 297 -0.09 25.81 5.63
N VAL A 298 0.64 24.76 5.26
CA VAL A 298 1.02 23.68 6.21
C VAL A 298 1.85 24.22 7.38
N ARG A 299 2.55 25.35 7.20
CA ARG A 299 3.28 26.05 8.27
C ARG A 299 2.36 26.53 9.38
N GLY A 300 1.20 27.10 9.02
CA GLY A 300 0.22 27.57 10.00
C GLY A 300 -0.30 26.47 10.93
N VAL A 301 -0.29 25.21 10.48
CA VAL A 301 -0.70 24.05 11.29
C VAL A 301 0.43 23.55 12.19
N SER A 302 1.68 23.62 11.70
CA SER A 302 2.84 23.03 12.38
C SER A 302 3.57 23.97 13.34
N GLU A 303 3.37 25.28 13.19
CA GLU A 303 4.11 26.34 13.90
C GLU A 303 5.64 26.21 13.79
N ARG A 304 6.14 25.50 12.76
CA ARG A 304 7.57 25.29 12.51
C ARG A 304 8.16 26.34 11.59
N SER A 305 9.45 26.61 11.79
CA SER A 305 10.23 27.47 10.91
C SER A 305 10.32 26.87 9.50
N PRO A 306 10.43 27.73 8.46
CA PRO A 306 10.64 27.28 7.09
C PRO A 306 11.90 26.41 6.97
N THR A 307 11.79 25.32 6.23
CA THR A 307 12.93 24.44 5.93
C THR A 307 13.65 24.93 4.68
N SER A 308 14.99 24.89 4.69
CA SER A 308 15.80 25.28 3.55
C SER A 308 15.50 24.40 2.32
N PRO A 309 15.38 24.97 1.11
CA PRO A 309 15.19 24.21 -0.13
C PRO A 309 16.26 23.15 -0.37
N ASP A 310 17.52 23.42 0.00
CA ASP A 310 18.63 22.47 -0.18
C ASP A 310 18.41 21.19 0.63
N LEU A 311 18.00 21.33 1.89
CA LEU A 311 17.65 20.19 2.74
C LEU A 311 16.44 19.42 2.20
N LEU A 312 15.42 20.12 1.65
CA LEU A 312 14.28 19.45 1.03
C LEU A 312 14.71 18.63 -0.19
N TRP A 313 15.64 19.16 -1.00
CA TRP A 313 16.17 18.44 -2.15
C TRP A 313 17.02 17.24 -1.72
N GLN A 314 17.89 17.42 -0.73
CA GLN A 314 18.68 16.34 -0.18
C GLN A 314 17.78 15.21 0.35
N VAL A 315 16.76 15.55 1.14
CA VAL A 315 15.83 14.56 1.71
C VAL A 315 15.01 13.88 0.63
N LEU A 316 14.51 14.61 -0.38
CA LEU A 316 13.77 14.00 -1.49
C LEU A 316 14.68 13.04 -2.27
N TRP A 317 15.91 13.42 -2.57
CA TRP A 317 16.86 12.59 -3.32
C TRP A 317 17.30 11.36 -2.52
N GLU A 318 17.91 11.60 -1.35
CA GLU A 318 18.51 10.55 -0.53
C GLU A 318 17.43 9.69 0.11
N ALA A 319 16.61 10.27 0.99
CA ALA A 319 15.60 9.51 1.69
C ALA A 319 14.49 9.05 0.74
N GLY A 320 13.91 9.95 -0.05
CA GLY A 320 12.77 9.64 -0.90
C GLY A 320 13.10 8.67 -2.04
N LEU A 321 14.01 9.03 -2.94
CA LEU A 321 14.21 8.29 -4.19
C LEU A 321 15.17 7.10 -4.03
N VAL A 322 16.33 7.33 -3.40
CA VAL A 322 17.39 6.32 -3.28
C VAL A 322 17.06 5.34 -2.17
N GLN A 323 16.82 5.79 -0.95
CA GLN A 323 16.74 4.90 0.19
C GLN A 323 15.45 4.07 0.21
N HIS A 324 14.28 4.61 -0.21
CA HIS A 324 13.03 3.83 -0.23
C HIS A 324 12.96 2.79 -1.36
N PHE A 325 13.34 3.17 -2.57
CA PHE A 325 13.11 2.36 -3.77
C PHE A 325 14.39 1.88 -4.44
N GLY A 326 15.57 2.34 -4.03
CA GLY A 326 16.82 2.09 -4.75
C GLY A 326 16.87 2.79 -6.12
N PHE A 327 16.18 3.94 -6.26
CA PHE A 327 16.10 4.80 -7.45
C PHE A 327 15.47 4.17 -8.71
N PHE A 328 15.95 3.01 -9.16
CA PHE A 328 15.57 2.40 -10.44
C PHE A 328 14.08 2.08 -10.61
N PRO A 329 13.35 1.55 -9.59
CA PRO A 329 11.92 1.32 -9.75
C PRO A 329 11.15 2.58 -10.15
N LEU A 330 11.51 3.74 -9.58
CA LEU A 330 10.90 5.03 -9.90
C LEU A 330 11.28 5.49 -11.32
N LEU A 331 12.55 5.33 -11.71
CA LEU A 331 13.03 5.63 -13.06
C LEU A 331 12.33 4.79 -14.14
N LEU A 332 11.95 3.55 -13.81
CA LEU A 332 11.32 2.61 -14.74
C LEU A 332 9.81 2.85 -14.93
N ILE A 333 9.15 3.61 -14.05
CA ILE A 333 7.69 3.84 -14.11
C ILE A 333 7.25 4.44 -15.45
N PRO A 334 7.87 5.52 -15.98
CA PRO A 334 7.38 6.15 -17.21
C PRO A 334 7.38 5.18 -18.39
N ALA A 335 8.42 4.35 -18.51
CA ALA A 335 8.50 3.31 -19.53
C ALA A 335 7.44 2.23 -19.33
N GLY A 336 7.17 1.82 -18.09
CA GLY A 336 6.13 0.85 -17.75
C GLY A 336 4.73 1.35 -18.07
N LEU A 337 4.41 2.59 -17.71
CA LEU A 337 3.15 3.25 -18.03
C LEU A 337 2.98 3.42 -19.54
N TRP A 338 4.03 3.81 -20.25
CA TRP A 338 4.02 3.93 -21.70
C TRP A 338 3.74 2.59 -22.38
N VAL A 339 4.39 1.52 -21.91
CA VAL A 339 4.15 0.16 -22.39
C VAL A 339 2.70 -0.26 -22.16
N LEU A 340 2.19 -0.03 -20.94
CA LEU A 340 0.82 -0.34 -20.60
C LEU A 340 -0.12 0.42 -21.54
N TRP A 341 0.03 1.74 -21.65
CA TRP A 341 -0.76 2.61 -22.52
C TRP A 341 -0.74 2.19 -24.00
N LYS A 342 0.44 2.09 -24.62
CA LYS A 342 0.57 1.75 -26.06
C LYS A 342 0.03 0.37 -26.38
N ARG A 343 0.33 -0.62 -25.54
CA ARG A 343 -0.08 -2.01 -25.77
C ARG A 343 -1.50 -2.31 -25.33
N GLY A 344 -2.31 -1.30 -24.96
CA GLY A 344 -3.73 -1.58 -24.95
C GLY A 344 -4.78 -0.51 -24.99
N ARG A 345 -4.69 0.21 -26.10
CA ARG A 345 -5.76 0.94 -26.79
C ARG A 345 -7.11 0.21 -26.99
N ALA A 346 -7.34 -1.00 -26.46
CA ALA A 346 -8.55 -1.80 -26.75
C ALA A 346 -9.22 -2.51 -25.55
N SER A 347 -8.68 -2.49 -24.33
CA SER A 347 -9.31 -3.22 -23.19
C SER A 347 -9.67 -2.29 -22.03
N GLY A 348 -10.90 -2.34 -21.53
CA GLY A 348 -11.28 -1.53 -20.37
C GLY A 348 -10.57 -1.92 -19.07
N GLN A 349 -10.04 -3.15 -18.96
CA GLN A 349 -9.22 -3.59 -17.82
C GLN A 349 -8.01 -2.68 -17.58
N GLN A 350 -7.27 -2.44 -18.66
CA GLN A 350 -6.12 -1.57 -18.66
C GLN A 350 -6.48 -0.12 -18.33
N HIS A 351 -7.62 0.39 -18.80
CA HIS A 351 -8.00 1.76 -18.52
C HIS A 351 -8.23 1.98 -17.02
N VAL A 352 -8.83 1.00 -16.35
CA VAL A 352 -9.03 1.03 -14.89
C VAL A 352 -7.68 0.97 -14.17
N LEU A 353 -6.78 0.06 -14.57
CA LEU A 353 -5.43 -0.01 -13.99
C LEU A 353 -4.64 1.29 -14.20
N LEU A 354 -4.63 1.83 -15.41
CA LEU A 354 -3.96 3.10 -15.73
C LEU A 354 -4.55 4.28 -14.97
N ALA A 355 -5.88 4.35 -14.83
CA ALA A 355 -6.54 5.39 -14.05
C ALA A 355 -6.13 5.30 -12.57
N LEU A 356 -6.18 4.12 -11.98
CA LEU A 356 -5.79 3.91 -10.58
C LEU A 356 -4.30 4.22 -10.36
N MET A 357 -3.41 3.70 -11.20
CA MET A 357 -1.98 3.99 -11.12
C MET A 357 -1.71 5.48 -11.31
N GLY A 358 -2.32 6.10 -12.32
CA GLY A 358 -2.17 7.51 -12.64
C GLY A 358 -2.65 8.41 -11.50
N CYS A 359 -3.83 8.15 -10.93
CA CYS A 359 -4.35 8.89 -9.78
C CYS A 359 -3.44 8.71 -8.55
N SER A 360 -3.02 7.49 -8.23
CA SER A 360 -2.13 7.25 -7.07
C SER A 360 -0.77 7.92 -7.23
N LEU A 361 -0.17 7.86 -8.43
CA LEU A 361 1.09 8.53 -8.73
C LEU A 361 0.96 10.05 -8.76
N LEU A 362 -0.16 10.59 -9.25
CA LEU A 362 -0.42 12.03 -9.25
C LEU A 362 -0.56 12.57 -7.82
N VAL A 363 -1.31 11.89 -6.95
CA VAL A 363 -1.41 12.24 -5.53
C VAL A 363 -0.04 12.17 -4.87
N SER A 364 0.75 11.14 -5.19
CA SER A 364 2.10 10.98 -4.67
C SER A 364 3.04 12.10 -5.11
N ALA A 365 3.02 12.46 -6.40
CA ALA A 365 3.80 13.56 -6.94
C ALA A 365 3.38 14.91 -6.34
N TRP A 366 2.08 15.12 -6.11
CA TRP A 366 1.58 16.32 -5.44
C TRP A 366 2.17 16.45 -4.03
N PHE A 367 2.17 15.37 -3.24
CA PHE A 367 2.77 15.38 -1.90
C PHE A 367 4.30 15.47 -1.92
N ALA A 368 4.97 15.00 -2.98
CA ALA A 368 6.40 15.20 -3.17
C ALA A 368 6.76 16.67 -3.43
N ILE A 369 5.90 17.40 -4.17
CA ILE A 369 6.11 18.81 -4.55
C ILE A 369 5.70 19.76 -3.42
N MET A 370 4.67 19.41 -2.64
CA MET A 370 4.09 20.29 -1.63
C MET A 370 5.08 20.85 -0.58
N PRO A 371 6.09 20.10 -0.09
CA PRO A 371 7.17 20.64 0.75
C PRO A 371 7.92 21.81 0.13
N PHE A 372 8.18 21.78 -1.17
CA PHE A 372 8.90 22.85 -1.87
C PHE A 372 8.06 24.11 -1.99
N LEU A 373 6.73 23.96 -2.10
CA LEU A 373 5.79 25.08 -2.16
C LEU A 373 5.54 25.70 -0.78
N THR A 374 5.53 24.88 0.27
CA THR A 374 5.14 25.31 1.62
C THR A 374 6.32 25.49 2.57
N LEU A 375 7.51 25.04 2.18
CA LEU A 375 8.71 24.92 3.01
C LEU A 375 8.46 24.14 4.32
N SER A 376 7.51 23.22 4.29
CA SER A 376 7.10 22.39 5.42
C SER A 376 7.73 21.00 5.35
N THR A 377 8.03 20.44 6.52
CA THR A 377 8.49 19.06 6.67
C THR A 377 7.35 18.07 6.90
N ILE A 378 6.10 18.53 6.98
CA ILE A 378 4.93 17.67 7.18
C ILE A 378 4.37 17.25 5.83
N VAL A 379 4.54 15.98 5.49
CA VAL A 379 3.89 15.32 4.36
C VAL A 379 3.24 14.03 4.80
N THR A 380 2.18 13.64 4.09
CA THR A 380 1.67 12.27 4.18
C THR A 380 2.72 11.33 3.61
N ARG A 381 2.80 10.09 4.10
CA ARG A 381 3.75 9.09 3.62
C ARG A 381 3.38 8.64 2.19
N TRP A 382 3.84 9.39 1.19
CA TRP A 382 3.28 9.38 -0.15
C TRP A 382 3.93 8.33 -1.06
N LEU A 383 5.22 8.07 -0.84
CA LEU A 383 5.98 7.06 -1.58
C LEU A 383 5.45 5.64 -1.36
N THR A 384 5.18 5.29 -0.10
CA THR A 384 4.65 3.97 0.26
C THR A 384 3.21 3.78 -0.21
N PHE A 385 2.38 4.82 -0.23
CA PHE A 385 1.02 4.77 -0.76
C PHE A 385 0.97 4.30 -2.23
N SER A 386 1.86 4.81 -3.08
CA SER A 386 1.93 4.44 -4.50
C SER A 386 2.88 3.29 -4.81
N ALA A 387 3.53 2.66 -3.81
CA ALA A 387 4.50 1.60 -4.00
C ALA A 387 3.99 0.42 -4.87
N TRP A 388 2.69 0.14 -4.84
CA TRP A 388 2.06 -0.87 -5.69
C TRP A 388 2.11 -0.48 -7.18
N ALA A 389 1.81 0.78 -7.50
CA ALA A 389 1.83 1.31 -8.85
C ALA A 389 3.29 1.41 -9.35
N VAL A 390 4.21 1.85 -8.49
CA VAL A 390 5.66 1.84 -8.75
C VAL A 390 6.10 0.42 -9.14
N SER A 391 5.73 -0.58 -8.34
CA SER A 391 6.16 -1.97 -8.54
C SER A 391 5.62 -2.58 -9.85
N ILE A 392 4.35 -2.32 -10.19
CA ILE A 392 3.76 -2.79 -11.45
C ILE A 392 4.40 -2.10 -12.65
N GLY A 393 4.56 -0.76 -12.60
CA GLY A 393 5.21 0.01 -13.66
C GLY A 393 6.66 -0.43 -13.88
N ALA A 394 7.42 -0.55 -12.79
CA ALA A 394 8.80 -1.02 -12.83
C ALA A 394 8.91 -2.43 -13.40
N ALA A 395 8.05 -3.37 -12.98
CA ALA A 395 8.08 -4.74 -13.49
C ALA A 395 7.83 -4.83 -15.01
N LEU A 396 6.91 -4.01 -15.54
CA LEU A 396 6.64 -3.93 -16.97
C LEU A 396 7.86 -3.45 -17.76
N ALA A 397 8.53 -2.39 -17.31
CA ALA A 397 9.71 -1.85 -17.96
C ALA A 397 10.93 -2.75 -17.79
N PHE A 398 11.12 -3.33 -16.60
CA PHE A 398 12.18 -4.29 -16.31
C PHE A 398 12.16 -5.47 -17.30
N ARG A 399 10.97 -5.96 -17.64
CA ARG A 399 10.77 -7.01 -18.64
C ARG A 399 11.18 -6.59 -20.05
N LEU A 400 11.05 -5.32 -20.41
CA LEU A 400 11.58 -4.81 -21.68
C LEU A 400 13.09 -4.85 -21.66
N VAL A 401 13.70 -4.29 -20.62
CA VAL A 401 15.16 -4.22 -20.46
C VAL A 401 15.77 -5.63 -20.49
N TRP A 402 15.17 -6.58 -19.77
CA TRP A 402 15.59 -7.99 -19.77
C TRP A 402 15.53 -8.64 -21.16
N ARG A 403 14.63 -8.21 -22.03
CA ARG A 403 14.45 -8.76 -23.39
C ARG A 403 15.32 -8.09 -24.44
N SER A 404 16.02 -7.00 -24.10
CA SER A 404 16.89 -6.26 -25.02
C SER A 404 18.26 -6.92 -25.27
N GLY A 405 18.39 -8.23 -25.09
CA GLY A 405 19.63 -8.99 -25.23
C GLY A 405 20.51 -9.00 -23.97
N ARG A 406 21.75 -9.49 -24.11
CA ARG A 406 22.69 -9.71 -22.98
C ARG A 406 23.01 -8.44 -22.19
N ALA A 407 23.23 -7.32 -22.89
CA ALA A 407 23.49 -6.04 -22.24
C ALA A 407 22.29 -5.56 -21.40
N GLY A 408 21.08 -5.74 -21.92
CA GLY A 408 19.84 -5.46 -21.18
C GLY A 408 19.67 -6.35 -19.95
N GLN A 409 19.98 -7.65 -20.06
CA GLN A 409 19.97 -8.57 -18.92
C GLN A 409 20.98 -8.15 -17.84
N LEU A 410 22.21 -7.79 -18.24
CA LEU A 410 23.22 -7.30 -17.30
C LEU A 410 22.77 -6.02 -16.60
N ALA A 411 22.20 -5.05 -17.35
CA ALA A 411 21.65 -3.82 -16.78
C ALA A 411 20.50 -4.13 -15.80
N ALA A 412 19.60 -5.03 -16.16
CA ALA A 412 18.51 -5.47 -15.29
C ALA A 412 19.01 -6.12 -14.00
N LEU A 413 20.03 -6.99 -14.09
CA LEU A 413 20.68 -7.59 -12.92
C LEU A 413 21.38 -6.53 -12.06
N ALA A 414 22.07 -5.56 -12.66
CA ALA A 414 22.72 -4.47 -11.93
C ALA A 414 21.69 -3.59 -11.18
N MET A 415 20.59 -3.23 -11.84
CA MET A 415 19.48 -2.48 -11.21
C MET A 415 18.87 -3.27 -10.05
N ALA A 416 18.56 -4.55 -10.25
CA ALA A 416 18.01 -5.41 -9.21
C ALA A 416 19.01 -5.63 -8.06
N GLY A 417 20.29 -5.78 -8.37
CA GLY A 417 21.38 -5.90 -7.41
C GLY A 417 21.53 -4.65 -6.55
N PHE A 418 21.43 -3.45 -7.14
CA PHE A 418 21.44 -2.20 -6.40
C PHE A 418 20.24 -2.05 -5.47
N VAL A 419 19.03 -2.35 -5.96
CA VAL A 419 17.81 -2.34 -5.13
C VAL A 419 17.91 -3.36 -3.99
N GLY A 420 18.42 -4.55 -4.28
CA GLY A 420 18.65 -5.61 -3.30
C GLY A 420 19.67 -5.21 -2.24
N TRP A 421 20.82 -4.66 -2.66
CA TRP A 421 21.84 -4.11 -1.76
C TRP A 421 21.25 -3.05 -0.83
N ASN A 422 20.58 -2.03 -1.40
CA ASN A 422 19.94 -0.97 -0.63
C ASN A 422 18.94 -1.53 0.40
N THR A 423 18.11 -2.49 -0.02
CA THR A 423 17.12 -3.14 0.84
C THR A 423 17.77 -3.95 1.97
N ILE A 424 18.84 -4.69 1.67
CA ILE A 424 19.61 -5.44 2.67
C ILE A 424 20.22 -4.49 3.69
N THR A 425 20.81 -3.37 3.26
CA THR A 425 21.36 -2.36 4.17
C THR A 425 20.29 -1.85 5.14
N PHE A 426 19.12 -1.45 4.63
CA PHE A 426 18.00 -0.98 5.47
C PHE A 426 17.33 -2.08 6.29
N TRP A 427 17.62 -3.35 6.01
CA TRP A 427 17.22 -4.46 6.86
C TRP A 427 18.24 -4.73 7.98
N ILE A 428 19.53 -4.77 7.65
CA ILE A 428 20.59 -5.10 8.59
C ILE A 428 20.81 -3.95 9.60
N GLU A 429 20.77 -2.70 9.15
CA GLU A 429 21.13 -1.56 10.00
C GLU A 429 20.28 -1.42 11.27
N PRO A 430 18.93 -1.44 11.19
CA PRO A 430 18.10 -1.35 12.39
C PRO A 430 18.15 -2.64 13.22
N MET A 431 18.47 -3.78 12.59
CA MET A 431 18.58 -5.07 13.26
C MET A 431 19.84 -5.19 14.11
N LEU A 432 21.02 -4.90 13.53
CA LEU A 432 22.32 -5.12 14.17
C LEU A 432 22.81 -3.90 14.95
N TRP A 433 22.61 -2.69 14.42
CA TRP A 433 23.19 -1.47 14.98
C TRP A 433 22.16 -0.52 15.59
N ARG A 434 20.86 -0.87 15.53
CA ARG A 434 19.75 -0.02 16.01
C ARG A 434 19.71 1.36 15.36
N THR A 435 20.32 1.49 14.17
CA THR A 435 20.25 2.72 13.39
C THR A 435 18.81 2.91 12.96
N ARG A 436 18.25 4.08 13.25
CA ARG A 436 16.90 4.41 12.80
C ARG A 436 16.95 4.57 11.29
N PRO A 437 16.17 3.80 10.51
CA PRO A 437 16.07 4.10 9.10
C PRO A 437 15.41 5.48 8.94
N PRO A 438 15.60 6.14 7.80
CA PRO A 438 14.87 7.34 7.46
C PRO A 438 13.38 7.16 7.77
N GLU A 439 12.77 8.20 8.31
CA GLU A 439 11.31 8.20 8.44
C GLU A 439 10.72 8.03 7.03
N PRO A 440 9.77 7.10 6.83
CA PRO A 440 9.15 6.88 5.54
C PRO A 440 8.22 8.04 5.20
N PHE A 441 8.72 9.01 4.43
CA PHE A 441 7.99 10.20 3.97
C PHE A 441 7.36 10.00 2.60
#